data_AF-A0A2G2M1F9-F1
#
_entry.id   AF-A0A2G2M1F9-F1
#
_cell.length_a   1.000
_cell.length_b   1.000
_cell.length_c   1.000
_cell.angle_alpha   90.00
_cell.angle_beta   90.00
_cell.angle_gamma   90.00
#
_symmetry.space_group_name_H-M   'P 1'
#
loop_
_entity.id
_entity.type
_entity.pdbx_description
1 polymer ?
#
loop_
_entity_poly.entity_id
_entity_poly.type
_entity_poly.pdbx_seq_one_letter_code
_entity_poly.pdbx_strand_id
1 'polypeptide(L)'
;MELRRHNKFSESFAFVSECLRQSQVALSVYPDQDRDVAVAVTLEPDEEGNRVTELWINGNDLLDLTKVETNPDGSCLWQKTTVELFKDELSEQLAVPMRQLTVTYTKDIETSMVYVPHGWLILH
;
A
#
# COMPACT_ATOMS: atom_id res chain seq x y z
N MET A 1 -9.77 -26.11 2.37
CA MET A 1 -9.04 -26.20 3.64
C MET A 1 -8.61 -27.65 3.92
N GLU A 2 -7.56 -28.17 3.27
CA GLU A 2 -7.07 -29.54 3.60
C GLU A 2 -5.54 -29.70 3.65
N LEU A 3 -4.73 -28.71 3.21
CA LEU A 3 -3.27 -28.85 3.18
C LEU A 3 -2.57 -28.48 4.51
N ARG A 4 -3.28 -27.94 5.50
CA ARG A 4 -2.73 -27.55 6.82
C ARG A 4 -2.48 -28.73 7.79
N ARG A 5 -2.76 -29.98 7.39
CA ARG A 5 -2.61 -31.16 8.27
C ARG A 5 -1.25 -31.84 8.22
N HIS A 6 -0.31 -31.38 7.39
CA HIS A 6 1.00 -32.02 7.26
C HIS A 6 2.14 -31.05 7.61
N ASN A 7 2.50 -31.04 8.90
CA ASN A 7 3.65 -30.32 9.48
C ASN A 7 5.02 -30.71 8.89
N LYS A 8 5.06 -31.66 7.95
CA LYS A 8 6.29 -32.16 7.30
C LYS A 8 6.75 -31.31 6.12
N PHE A 9 5.96 -30.31 5.70
CA PHE A 9 6.28 -29.48 4.53
C PHE A 9 6.50 -28.00 4.88
N SER A 10 6.49 -27.64 6.17
CA SER A 10 6.70 -26.26 6.63
C SER A 10 8.08 -25.72 6.25
N GLU A 11 9.12 -26.55 6.38
CA GLU A 11 10.49 -26.19 5.99
C GLU A 11 10.65 -26.04 4.47
N SER A 12 9.99 -26.91 3.68
CA SER A 12 9.99 -26.77 2.22
C SER A 12 9.27 -25.51 1.76
N PHE A 13 8.17 -25.14 2.44
CA PHE A 13 7.50 -23.86 2.20
C PHE A 13 8.38 -22.67 2.55
N ALA A 14 9.03 -22.69 3.72
CA ALA A 14 9.94 -21.63 4.15
C ALA A 14 11.11 -21.46 3.16
N PHE A 15 11.66 -22.56 2.66
CA PHE A 15 12.72 -22.56 1.66
C PHE A 15 12.25 -21.98 0.32
N VAL A 16 11.09 -22.41 -0.19
CA VAL A 16 10.53 -21.85 -1.44
C VAL A 16 10.23 -20.37 -1.29
N SER A 17 9.69 -19.93 -0.15
CA SER A 17 9.47 -18.51 0.15
C SER A 17 10.77 -17.70 0.27
N GLU A 18 11.87 -18.30 0.73
CA GLU A 18 13.21 -17.68 0.73
C GLU A 18 13.77 -17.54 -0.69
N CYS A 19 13.67 -18.58 -1.52
CA CYS A 19 14.12 -18.53 -2.90
C CYS A 19 13.32 -17.54 -3.74
N LEU A 20 11.99 -17.46 -3.54
CA LEU A 20 11.14 -16.49 -4.24
C LEU A 20 11.46 -15.04 -3.83
N ARG A 21 11.86 -14.81 -2.57
CA ARG A 21 12.28 -13.48 -2.09
C ARG A 21 13.51 -12.95 -2.82
N GLN A 22 14.42 -13.83 -3.22
CA GLN A 22 15.64 -13.45 -3.96
C GLN A 22 15.37 -13.18 -5.45
N SER A 23 14.18 -13.51 -5.95
CA SER A 23 13.89 -13.48 -7.39
C SER A 23 13.27 -12.18 -7.91
N GLN A 24 13.02 -11.16 -7.07
CA GLN A 24 12.29 -9.93 -7.44
C GLN A 24 10.93 -10.18 -8.13
N VAL A 25 10.40 -11.41 -8.07
CA VAL A 25 9.06 -11.71 -8.56
C VAL A 25 8.08 -11.06 -7.60
N ALA A 26 7.18 -10.25 -8.15
CA ALA A 26 6.09 -9.59 -7.44
C ALA A 26 5.33 -10.60 -6.57
N LEU A 27 5.70 -10.65 -5.29
CA LEU A 27 4.98 -11.43 -4.30
C LEU A 27 3.83 -10.55 -3.85
N SER A 28 2.68 -10.73 -4.48
CA SER A 28 1.39 -10.35 -3.89
C SER A 28 1.40 -10.85 -2.44
N VAL A 29 1.19 -9.92 -1.52
CA VAL A 29 1.31 -10.09 -0.07
C VAL A 29 0.52 -11.34 0.35
N TYR A 30 1.23 -12.34 0.88
CA TYR A 30 0.59 -13.54 1.41
C TYR A 30 0.00 -13.21 2.79
N PRO A 31 -1.31 -13.47 3.02
CA PRO A 31 -2.03 -13.02 4.23
C PRO A 31 -1.71 -13.79 5.52
N ASP A 32 -0.65 -14.61 5.56
CA ASP A 32 -0.44 -15.64 6.58
C ASP A 32 0.96 -15.59 7.25
N GLN A 33 1.70 -14.49 7.08
CA GLN A 33 2.93 -14.26 7.85
C GLN A 33 2.76 -13.02 8.73
N ASP A 34 3.13 -13.13 10.02
CA ASP A 34 3.30 -12.03 10.97
C ASP A 34 4.41 -11.07 10.52
N ARG A 35 4.24 -10.44 9.35
CA ARG A 35 5.19 -9.50 8.78
C ARG A 35 4.56 -8.13 8.76
N ASP A 36 5.28 -7.18 9.34
CA ASP A 36 4.96 -5.78 9.21
C ASP A 36 5.13 -5.37 7.74
N VAL A 37 4.09 -4.78 7.17
CA VAL A 37 4.10 -4.19 5.84
C VAL A 37 4.41 -2.72 5.97
N ALA A 38 5.54 -2.30 5.37
CA ALA A 38 5.94 -0.91 5.31
C ALA A 38 5.47 -0.28 3.99
N VAL A 39 4.69 0.79 4.09
CA VAL A 39 4.24 1.61 2.97
C VAL A 39 4.90 2.98 3.09
N ALA A 40 5.63 3.38 2.06
CA ALA A 40 6.17 4.73 1.95
C ALA A 40 5.29 5.58 1.04
N VAL A 41 4.89 6.74 1.54
CA VAL A 41 3.94 7.64 0.88
C VAL A 41 4.66 8.92 0.50
N THR A 42 4.66 9.24 -0.80
CA THR A 42 5.23 10.51 -1.28
C THR A 42 4.17 11.60 -1.18
N LEU A 43 4.54 12.70 -0.53
CA LEU A 43 3.72 13.90 -0.42
C LEU A 43 4.25 15.06 -1.25
N GLU A 44 3.39 15.59 -2.10
CA GLU A 44 3.62 16.84 -2.83
C GLU A 44 2.78 17.97 -2.23
N PRO A 45 3.39 19.11 -1.85
CA PRO A 45 2.65 20.26 -1.37
C PRO A 45 1.91 20.93 -2.52
N ASP A 46 0.71 21.40 -2.21
CA ASP A 46 -0.17 22.14 -3.11
C ASP A 46 -0.86 23.28 -2.34
N GLU A 47 -1.53 24.20 -3.06
CA GLU A 47 -2.24 25.33 -2.46
C GLU A 47 -3.27 24.89 -1.40
N GLU A 48 -3.88 23.71 -1.57
CA GLU A 48 -4.91 23.20 -0.66
C GLU A 48 -4.37 22.31 0.48
N GLY A 49 -3.10 21.87 0.41
CA GLY A 49 -2.44 21.01 1.40
C GLY A 49 -1.48 19.98 0.80
N ASN A 50 -1.27 18.85 1.49
CA ASN A 50 -0.38 17.79 1.02
C ASN A 50 -1.15 16.73 0.20
N ARG A 51 -0.73 16.50 -1.05
CA ARG A 51 -1.26 15.48 -1.96
C ARG A 51 -0.42 14.21 -1.92
N VAL A 52 -1.09 13.07 -1.90
CA VAL A 52 -0.47 11.74 -2.01
C VAL A 52 -0.24 11.42 -3.49
N THR A 53 1.01 11.45 -3.94
CA THR A 53 1.34 11.28 -5.36
C THR A 53 1.92 9.92 -5.71
N GLU A 54 2.51 9.22 -4.73
CA GLU A 54 3.08 7.89 -4.93
C GLU A 54 2.88 7.03 -3.67
N LEU A 55 2.73 5.72 -3.86
CA LEU A 55 2.57 4.73 -2.79
C LEU A 55 3.49 3.55 -3.01
N TRP A 56 4.59 3.50 -2.27
CA TRP A 56 5.66 2.53 -2.45
C TRP A 56 5.57 1.37 -1.47
N ILE A 57 5.57 0.14 -1.99
CA ILE A 57 5.74 -1.09 -1.21
C ILE A 57 6.82 -1.95 -1.86
N ASN A 58 7.83 -2.34 -1.09
CA ASN A 58 8.96 -3.14 -1.57
C ASN A 58 9.65 -2.59 -2.84
N GLY A 59 9.67 -1.25 -2.97
CA GLY A 59 10.29 -0.56 -4.12
C GLY A 59 9.42 -0.51 -5.39
N ASN A 60 8.13 -0.86 -5.30
CA ASN A 60 7.17 -0.68 -6.39
C ASN A 60 6.16 0.41 -6.01
N ASP A 61 5.95 1.38 -6.90
CA ASP A 61 4.85 2.33 -6.79
C ASP A 61 3.54 1.63 -7.21
N LEU A 62 2.58 1.63 -6.30
CA LEU A 62 1.29 0.97 -6.46
C LEU A 62 0.17 1.96 -6.77
N LEU A 63 0.45 3.27 -6.75
CA LEU A 63 -0.52 4.31 -7.10
C LEU A 63 -0.37 4.70 -8.57
N ASP A 64 -1.41 4.41 -9.36
CA ASP A 64 -1.43 4.78 -10.77
C ASP A 64 -2.39 5.94 -11.01
N LEU A 65 -1.84 7.16 -11.01
CA LEU A 65 -2.57 8.40 -11.26
C LEU A 65 -3.18 8.47 -12.67
N THR A 66 -2.84 7.57 -13.61
CA THR A 66 -3.48 7.55 -14.93
C THR A 66 -4.83 6.84 -14.93
N LYS A 67 -5.16 6.09 -13.87
CA LYS A 67 -6.39 5.32 -13.72
C LYS A 67 -7.38 5.90 -12.70
N VAL A 68 -7.05 7.05 -12.13
CA VAL A 68 -7.88 7.76 -11.16
C VAL A 68 -8.93 8.60 -11.88
N GLU A 69 -9.94 9.05 -11.14
CA GLU A 69 -10.92 9.97 -11.70
C GLU A 69 -10.29 11.34 -12.01
N THR A 70 -10.73 11.94 -13.11
CA THR A 70 -10.20 13.21 -13.60
C THR A 70 -11.30 14.25 -13.74
N ASN A 71 -10.93 15.52 -13.54
CA ASN A 71 -11.74 16.67 -13.86
C ASN A 71 -11.97 16.76 -15.39
N PRO A 72 -12.95 17.57 -15.85
CA PRO A 72 -13.19 17.79 -17.28
C PRO A 72 -11.98 18.33 -18.07
N ASP A 73 -11.02 18.96 -17.39
CA ASP A 73 -9.77 19.46 -17.97
C ASP A 73 -8.65 18.40 -18.05
N GLY A 74 -8.92 17.17 -17.59
CA GLY A 74 -7.97 16.06 -17.56
C GLY A 74 -7.05 16.04 -16.33
N SER A 75 -7.15 17.00 -15.41
CA SER A 75 -6.40 16.98 -14.16
C SER A 75 -6.96 15.91 -13.20
N CYS A 76 -6.10 15.34 -12.36
CA CYS A 76 -6.52 14.41 -11.31
C CYS A 76 -7.54 15.07 -10.38
N LEU A 77 -8.66 14.41 -10.14
CA LEU A 77 -9.62 14.83 -9.12
C LEU A 77 -9.09 14.39 -7.75
N TRP A 78 -8.91 15.34 -6.84
CA TRP A 78 -8.40 15.08 -5.49
C TRP A 78 -9.53 15.14 -4.48
N GLN A 79 -9.48 14.28 -3.47
CA GLN A 79 -10.39 14.30 -2.33
C GLN A 79 -9.63 14.45 -1.02
N LYS A 80 -10.18 15.26 -0.12
CA LYS A 80 -9.61 15.48 1.20
C LYS A 80 -10.04 14.36 2.15
N THR A 81 -9.08 13.75 2.85
CA THR A 81 -9.33 12.72 3.86
C THR A 81 -8.42 12.93 5.08
N THR A 82 -8.72 12.25 6.18
CA THR A 82 -7.82 12.24 7.34
C THR A 82 -6.72 11.21 7.12
N VAL A 83 -5.56 11.42 7.75
CA VAL A 83 -4.45 10.45 7.74
C VAL A 83 -4.91 9.09 8.28
N GLU A 84 -5.79 9.07 9.27
CA GLU A 84 -6.30 7.83 9.86
C GLU A 84 -7.20 7.07 8.88
N LEU A 85 -8.16 7.74 8.25
CA LEU A 85 -9.04 7.13 7.25
C LEU A 85 -8.26 6.64 6.04
N PHE A 86 -7.26 7.40 5.59
CA PHE A 86 -6.38 6.96 4.52
C PHE A 86 -5.61 5.67 4.89
N LYS A 87 -5.12 5.56 6.14
CA LYS A 87 -4.47 4.34 6.61
C LYS A 87 -5.44 3.17 6.71
N ASP A 88 -6.68 3.42 7.13
CA ASP A 88 -7.75 2.40 7.15
C ASP A 88 -8.01 1.88 5.73
N GLU A 89 -8.18 2.77 4.76
CA GLU A 89 -8.34 2.42 3.34
C GLU A 89 -7.14 1.62 2.80
N LEU A 90 -5.91 2.01 3.13
CA LEU A 90 -4.70 1.25 2.76
C LEU A 90 -4.72 -0.17 3.36
N SER A 91 -5.07 -0.29 4.64
CA SER A 91 -5.18 -1.57 5.36
C SER A 91 -6.19 -2.50 4.68
N GLU A 92 -7.34 -1.95 4.28
CA GLU A 92 -8.37 -2.71 3.57
C GLU A 92 -7.92 -3.13 2.17
N GLN A 93 -7.38 -2.21 1.37
CA GLN A 93 -6.95 -2.49 0.00
C GLN A 93 -5.78 -3.48 -0.08
N LEU A 94 -4.86 -3.42 0.89
CA LEU A 94 -3.74 -4.37 0.98
C LEU A 94 -4.13 -5.70 1.62
N ALA A 95 -5.32 -5.81 2.19
CA ALA A 95 -5.73 -6.92 3.04
C ALA A 95 -4.73 -7.19 4.19
N VAL A 96 -4.15 -6.13 4.75
CA VAL A 96 -3.17 -6.18 5.84
C VAL A 96 -3.78 -5.56 7.09
N PRO A 97 -3.82 -6.23 8.25
CA PRO A 97 -4.31 -5.64 9.49
C PRO A 97 -3.56 -4.34 9.85
N MET A 98 -4.29 -3.30 10.28
CA MET A 98 -3.72 -2.01 10.69
C MET A 98 -2.52 -2.12 11.64
N ARG A 99 -2.57 -3.06 12.59
CA ARG A 99 -1.48 -3.31 13.56
C ARG A 99 -0.15 -3.77 12.93
N GLN A 100 -0.20 -4.30 11.71
CA GLN A 100 0.94 -4.74 10.90
C GLN A 100 1.27 -3.73 9.79
N LEU A 101 0.49 -2.65 9.66
CA LEU A 101 0.70 -1.63 8.64
C LEU A 101 1.50 -0.46 9.21
N THR A 102 2.75 -0.31 8.76
CA THR A 102 3.57 0.86 9.06
C THR A 102 3.56 1.80 7.86
N VAL A 103 3.03 3.00 8.04
CA VAL A 103 2.98 4.02 6.98
C VAL A 103 3.96 5.13 7.31
N THR A 104 4.90 5.39 6.40
CA THR A 104 5.88 6.47 6.49
C THR A 104 5.63 7.49 5.38
N TYR A 105 5.88 8.76 5.67
CA TYR A 105 5.68 9.86 4.73
C TYR A 105 7.03 10.49 4.38
N THR A 106 7.22 10.92 3.13
CA THR A 106 8.47 11.55 2.69
C THR A 106 8.74 12.90 3.36
N LYS A 107 7.71 13.53 3.92
CA LYS A 107 7.76 14.79 4.67
C LYS A 107 6.90 14.68 5.92
N ASP A 108 7.22 15.48 6.93
CA ASP A 108 6.39 15.59 8.12
C ASP A 108 5.02 16.14 7.75
N ILE A 109 4.00 15.41 8.17
CA ILE A 109 2.62 15.84 8.03
C ILE A 109 2.32 16.77 9.20
N GLU A 110 2.30 18.08 8.94
CA GLU A 110 1.92 19.09 9.95
C GLU A 110 0.42 19.07 10.26
N THR A 111 -0.41 18.54 9.36
CA THR A 111 -1.88 18.54 9.46
C THR A 111 -2.43 17.13 9.42
N SER A 112 -3.41 16.75 10.24
CA SER A 112 -4.02 15.40 10.21
C SER A 112 -4.83 15.05 8.94
N MET A 113 -4.70 15.86 7.89
CA MET A 113 -5.41 15.79 6.62
C MET A 113 -4.42 15.60 5.48
N VAL A 114 -4.82 14.81 4.49
CA VAL A 114 -4.12 14.63 3.21
C VAL A 114 -5.13 14.64 2.07
N TYR A 115 -4.66 14.94 0.87
CA TYR A 115 -5.44 14.80 -0.35
C TYR A 115 -5.01 13.52 -1.06
N VAL A 116 -5.97 12.68 -1.37
CA VAL A 116 -5.76 11.43 -2.13
C VAL A 116 -6.50 11.52 -3.45
N PRO A 117 -6.04 10.85 -4.52
CA PRO A 117 -6.77 10.83 -5.78
C PRO A 117 -8.16 10.21 -5.61
N HIS A 118 -9.17 10.76 -6.26
CA HIS A 118 -10.51 10.18 -6.20
C HIS A 118 -10.56 8.88 -7.01
N GLY A 119 -11.17 7.84 -6.44
CA GLY A 119 -11.24 6.51 -7.06
C GLY A 119 -9.90 5.74 -7.11
N TRP A 120 -8.91 6.15 -6.30
CA TRP A 120 -7.62 5.47 -6.23
C TRP A 120 -7.75 4.00 -5.78
N LEU A 121 -6.94 3.13 -6.39
CA LEU A 121 -6.83 1.72 -6.03
C LEU A 121 -5.37 1.30 -6.09
N ILE A 122 -4.96 0.42 -5.18
CA ILE A 122 -3.66 -0.24 -5.19
C ILE A 122 -3.62 -1.27 -6.33
N LEU A 123 -2.61 -1.16 -7.19
CA LEU A 123 -2.38 -2.17 -8.23
C LEU A 123 -1.65 -3.40 -7.67
N HIS A 124 -2.09 -4.60 -8.08
CA HIS A 124 -1.50 -5.89 -7.71
C HIS A 124 -0.67 -6.50 -8.85
#